data_AF-A0A6B2DJF0-F1
#
_entry.id   AF-A0A6B2DJF0-F1
#
_cell.length_a   1.000
_cell.length_b   1.000
_cell.length_c   1.000
_cell.angle_alpha   90.00
_cell.angle_beta   90.00
_cell.angle_gamma   90.00
#
_symmetry.space_group_name_H-M   'P 1'
#
loop_
_entity.id
_entity.type
_entity.pdbx_description
1 polymer ?
#
loop_
_entity_poly.entity_id
_entity_poly.type
_entity_poly.pdbx_seq_one_letter_code
_entity_poly.pdbx_strand_id
1 'polypeptide(L)'
;MALGFRSHPLTVDLPVVALTLAAIAHWIRGAPEDALIFLVVTLALLVTERPRADTAVLGDPFRVPGFAVVAAGLLVLAFGRDSLPVAVAISAIGLVALFAEWRDPSLPADRPVPRRAWLWSAVALSWCGWELLSFVYEQAAGGLSETHPTMSDLVDPLLTSRWVQALAITGWLAAGLAMLRAAALARRS
;
A
#
# COMPACT_ATOMS: atom_id res chain seq x y z
N MET A 1 -16.24 -22.61 36.04
CA MET A 1 -16.17 -22.63 34.55
C MET A 1 -16.33 -21.19 34.08
N ALA A 2 -15.23 -20.43 34.07
CA ALA A 2 -15.25 -19.02 33.67
C ALA A 2 -15.04 -18.95 32.17
N LEU A 3 -16.08 -18.59 31.42
CA LEU A 3 -15.98 -18.18 30.03
C LEU A 3 -15.20 -16.87 29.99
N GLY A 4 -13.88 -16.98 29.88
CA GLY A 4 -13.00 -15.86 29.58
C GLY A 4 -13.30 -15.39 28.16
N PHE A 5 -14.30 -14.52 28.00
CA PHE A 5 -14.37 -13.64 26.86
C PHE A 5 -13.11 -12.78 26.92
N ARG A 6 -12.08 -13.17 26.16
CA ARG A 6 -11.04 -12.24 25.75
C ARG A 6 -11.75 -11.16 24.98
N SER A 7 -12.09 -10.08 25.66
CA SER A 7 -12.33 -8.79 25.04
C SER A 7 -11.02 -8.44 24.35
N HIS A 8 -10.87 -8.87 23.09
CA HIS A 8 -10.02 -8.14 22.17
C HIS A 8 -10.71 -6.77 22.08
N PRO A 9 -10.15 -5.69 22.66
CA PRO A 9 -10.61 -4.40 22.21
C PRO A 9 -10.43 -4.45 20.70
N LEU A 10 -11.50 -4.16 19.96
CA LEU A 10 -11.35 -3.77 18.56
C LEU A 10 -10.57 -2.46 18.62
N THR A 11 -9.27 -2.54 18.86
CA THR A 11 -8.31 -1.54 18.44
C THR A 11 -8.51 -1.52 16.96
N VAL A 12 -9.35 -0.60 16.50
CA VAL A 12 -9.57 -0.44 15.07
C VAL A 12 -8.20 -0.11 14.52
N ASP A 13 -7.65 -1.05 13.75
CA ASP A 13 -6.30 -0.92 13.28
C ASP A 13 -6.24 0.34 12.40
N LEU A 14 -5.39 1.29 12.80
CA LEU A 14 -5.27 2.60 12.16
C LEU A 14 -5.25 2.53 10.62
N PRO A 15 -4.58 1.53 9.99
CA PRO A 15 -4.64 1.34 8.55
C PRO A 15 -6.06 1.05 8.01
N VAL A 16 -6.84 0.21 8.69
CA VAL A 16 -8.23 -0.11 8.29
C VAL A 16 -9.08 1.17 8.30
N VAL A 17 -8.95 2.00 9.34
CA VAL A 17 -9.66 3.29 9.41
C VAL A 17 -9.23 4.19 8.26
N ALA A 18 -7.92 4.37 8.07
CA ALA A 18 -7.40 5.27 7.05
C ALA A 18 -7.84 4.86 5.64
N LEU A 19 -7.76 3.56 5.30
CA LEU A 19 -8.16 3.05 4.00
C LEU A 19 -9.68 3.12 3.78
N THR A 20 -10.48 2.94 4.85
CA THR A 20 -11.94 3.13 4.77
C THR A 20 -12.29 4.59 4.49
N LEU A 21 -11.63 5.53 5.18
CA LEU A 21 -11.81 6.96 4.94
C LEU A 21 -11.36 7.35 3.53
N ALA A 22 -10.25 6.81 3.04
CA ALA A 22 -9.78 7.01 1.67
C ALA A 22 -10.81 6.51 0.64
N ALA A 23 -11.35 5.29 0.82
CA ALA A 23 -12.38 4.74 -0.06
C ALA A 23 -13.61 5.65 -0.16
N ILE A 24 -14.09 6.16 0.98
CA ILE A 24 -15.21 7.11 1.04
C ILE A 24 -14.86 8.42 0.32
N ALA A 25 -13.68 8.98 0.57
CA ALA A 25 -13.25 10.24 -0.04
C ALA A 25 -13.17 10.12 -1.58
N HIS A 26 -12.57 9.06 -2.11
CA HIS A 26 -12.50 8.81 -3.55
C HIS A 26 -13.89 8.60 -4.17
N TRP A 27 -14.83 7.98 -3.44
CA TRP A 27 -16.21 7.85 -3.90
C TRP A 27 -16.89 9.22 -4.04
N ILE A 28 -16.74 10.09 -3.03
CA ILE A 28 -17.28 11.46 -3.06
C ILE A 28 -16.62 12.28 -4.19
N ARG A 29 -15.32 12.08 -4.44
CA ARG A 29 -14.57 12.72 -5.52
C ARG A 29 -15.05 12.32 -6.93
N GLY A 30 -15.85 11.26 -7.05
CA GLY A 30 -16.24 10.72 -8.36
C GLY A 30 -15.15 9.87 -9.02
N ALA A 31 -14.20 9.34 -8.23
CA ALA A 31 -13.17 8.39 -8.66
C ALA A 31 -13.50 6.97 -8.13
N PRO A 32 -14.51 6.29 -8.70
CA PRO A 32 -15.00 5.01 -8.17
C PRO A 32 -13.98 3.88 -8.27
N GLU A 33 -13.06 3.96 -9.23
CA GLU A 33 -11.98 2.98 -9.42
C GLU A 33 -11.05 2.95 -8.21
N ASP A 34 -10.58 4.12 -7.76
CA ASP A 34 -9.73 4.26 -6.57
C ASP A 34 -10.48 3.83 -5.31
N ALA A 35 -11.74 4.25 -5.18
CA ALA A 35 -12.59 3.88 -4.04
C ALA A 35 -12.71 2.35 -3.90
N LEU A 36 -12.88 1.65 -5.02
CA LEU A 36 -12.95 0.19 -5.06
C LEU A 36 -11.63 -0.45 -4.64
N ILE A 37 -10.49 0.08 -5.10
CA ILE A 37 -9.16 -0.42 -4.72
C ILE A 37 -8.98 -0.31 -3.20
N PHE A 38 -9.22 0.86 -2.62
CA PHE A 38 -9.09 1.08 -1.17
C PHE A 38 -10.05 0.19 -0.37
N LEU A 39 -11.28 0.00 -0.86
CA LEU A 39 -12.26 -0.89 -0.23
C LEU A 39 -11.81 -2.36 -0.26
N VAL A 40 -11.34 -2.84 -1.41
CA VAL A 40 -10.83 -4.22 -1.57
C VAL A 40 -9.65 -4.47 -0.65
N VAL A 41 -8.70 -3.54 -0.55
CA VAL A 41 -7.55 -3.66 0.35
C VAL A 41 -8.00 -3.65 1.82
N THR A 42 -8.94 -2.77 2.19
CA THR A 42 -9.54 -2.74 3.54
C THR A 42 -10.16 -4.09 3.89
N LEU A 43 -10.96 -4.66 2.98
CA LEU A 43 -11.59 -5.97 3.18
C LEU A 43 -10.55 -7.08 3.26
N ALA A 44 -9.50 -7.04 2.44
CA ALA A 44 -8.40 -8.00 2.51
C ALA A 44 -7.72 -7.97 3.89
N LEU A 45 -7.41 -6.78 4.43
CA LEU A 45 -6.83 -6.64 5.76
C LEU A 45 -7.72 -7.22 6.86
N LEU A 46 -9.01 -6.89 6.84
CA LEU A 46 -10.00 -7.44 7.77
C LEU A 46 -10.13 -8.97 7.69
N VAL A 47 -9.89 -9.57 6.52
CA VAL A 47 -9.86 -11.03 6.36
C VAL A 47 -8.56 -11.61 6.88
N THR A 48 -7.42 -10.96 6.64
CA THR A 48 -6.10 -11.44 7.09
C THR A 48 -5.90 -11.36 8.60
N GLU A 49 -6.55 -10.42 9.29
CA GLU A 49 -6.48 -10.29 10.75
C GLU A 49 -7.28 -11.37 11.49
N ARG A 50 -8.10 -12.17 10.78
CA ARG A 50 -8.82 -13.27 11.40
C ARG A 50 -7.85 -14.38 11.81
N PRO A 51 -7.98 -14.93 13.03
CA PRO A 51 -7.15 -16.05 13.48
C PRO A 51 -7.24 -17.20 12.48
N ARG A 52 -6.11 -17.54 11.85
CA ARG A 52 -6.04 -18.62 10.87
C ARG A 52 -5.60 -19.90 11.56
N ALA A 53 -6.23 -21.02 11.22
CA ALA A 53 -5.70 -22.33 11.58
C ALA A 53 -4.37 -22.52 10.82
N ASP A 54 -3.30 -22.83 11.57
CA ASP A 54 -1.95 -23.07 11.08
C ASP A 54 -1.98 -24.08 9.92
N THR A 55 -2.01 -23.55 8.70
CA THR A 55 -1.88 -24.31 7.47
C THR A 55 -0.62 -23.81 6.77
N ALA A 56 0.48 -23.88 7.50
CA ALA A 56 1.81 -23.56 7.00
C ALA A 56 2.24 -24.61 5.98
N VAL A 57 1.85 -24.43 4.72
CA VAL A 57 2.55 -25.07 3.61
C VAL A 57 3.81 -24.24 3.36
N LEU A 58 4.86 -24.57 4.10
CA LEU A 58 6.23 -24.05 3.93
C LEU A 58 6.68 -24.34 2.49
N GLY A 59 6.48 -23.37 1.60
CA GLY A 59 7.06 -23.36 0.26
C GLY A 59 8.37 -22.58 0.29
N ASP A 60 9.20 -22.75 -0.73
CA ASP A 60 10.42 -21.96 -0.86
C ASP A 60 10.08 -20.45 -0.85
N PRO A 61 10.87 -19.62 -0.15
CA PRO A 61 10.63 -18.18 -0.08
C PRO A 61 10.66 -17.58 -1.49
N PHE A 62 9.57 -16.93 -1.88
CA PHE A 62 9.44 -16.30 -3.19
C PHE A 62 10.49 -15.19 -3.34
N ARG A 63 11.34 -15.30 -4.37
CA ARG A 63 12.40 -14.33 -4.66
C ARG A 63 12.03 -13.53 -5.88
N VAL A 64 11.60 -12.29 -5.69
CA VAL A 64 11.52 -11.31 -6.78
C VAL A 64 12.94 -11.03 -7.29
N PRO A 65 13.26 -11.33 -8.56
CA PRO A 65 14.58 -11.09 -9.08
C PRO A 65 14.80 -9.58 -9.26
N GLY A 66 16.01 -9.10 -8.93
CA GLY A 66 16.30 -7.65 -8.98
C GLY A 66 16.11 -7.02 -10.37
N PHE A 67 16.25 -7.82 -11.44
CA PHE A 67 16.01 -7.35 -12.80
C PHE A 67 14.54 -6.96 -13.05
N ALA A 68 13.59 -7.50 -12.29
CA ALA A 68 12.17 -7.17 -12.44
C ALA A 68 11.90 -5.68 -12.14
N VAL A 69 12.65 -5.10 -11.19
CA VAL A 69 12.57 -3.66 -10.86
C VAL A 69 13.06 -2.82 -12.02
N VAL A 70 14.20 -3.20 -12.62
CA VAL A 70 14.77 -2.52 -13.78
C VAL A 70 13.85 -2.66 -15.00
N ALA A 71 13.32 -3.86 -15.24
CA ALA A 71 12.40 -4.12 -16.33
C ALA A 71 11.11 -3.29 -16.20
N ALA A 72 10.56 -3.15 -15.00
CA ALA A 72 9.42 -2.27 -14.75
C ALA A 72 9.74 -0.80 -15.04
N GLY A 73 10.92 -0.33 -14.62
CA GLY A 73 11.40 1.03 -14.94
C GLY A 73 11.53 1.28 -16.45
N LEU A 74 12.12 0.33 -17.18
CA LEU A 74 12.26 0.40 -18.64
C LEU A 74 10.90 0.36 -19.34
N LEU A 75 9.94 -0.44 -18.84
CA LEU A 75 8.58 -0.51 -19.35
C LEU A 75 7.88 0.85 -19.21
N VAL A 76 8.00 1.50 -18.06
CA VAL A 76 7.48 2.86 -17.83
C VAL A 76 8.13 3.87 -18.76
N LEU A 77 9.45 3.80 -18.94
CA LEU A 77 10.17 4.70 -19.84
C LEU A 77 9.68 4.56 -21.29
N ALA A 78 9.42 3.32 -21.73
CA ALA A 78 8.98 3.02 -23.09
C ALA A 78 7.52 3.43 -23.35
N PHE A 79 6.59 3.06 -22.46
CA PHE A 79 5.14 3.16 -22.71
C PHE A 79 4.46 4.29 -21.92
N GLY A 80 5.08 4.81 -20.87
CA GLY A 80 4.47 5.77 -19.93
C GLY A 80 3.62 5.08 -18.85
N ARG A 81 3.48 5.74 -17.69
CA ARG A 81 2.80 5.21 -16.51
C ARG A 81 1.34 4.82 -16.74
N ASP A 82 0.63 5.57 -17.60
CA ASP A 82 -0.82 5.43 -17.82
C ASP A 82 -1.16 4.37 -18.88
N SER A 83 -0.15 3.65 -19.36
CA SER A 83 -0.32 2.63 -20.39
C SER A 83 -0.79 1.30 -19.79
N LEU A 84 -1.67 0.60 -20.51
CA LEU A 84 -2.17 -0.72 -20.11
C LEU A 84 -1.04 -1.73 -19.80
N PRO A 85 0.05 -1.84 -20.59
CA PRO A 85 1.14 -2.76 -20.27
C PRO A 85 1.79 -2.48 -18.91
N VAL A 86 1.98 -1.20 -18.56
CA VAL A 86 2.55 -0.79 -17.29
C VAL A 86 1.59 -1.09 -16.14
N ALA A 87 0.30 -0.77 -16.29
CA ALA A 87 -0.72 -1.07 -15.30
C ALA A 87 -0.81 -2.57 -15.00
N VAL A 88 -0.80 -3.42 -16.03
CA VAL A 88 -0.81 -4.89 -15.90
C VAL A 88 0.45 -5.39 -15.19
N ALA A 89 1.64 -4.90 -15.59
CA ALA A 89 2.90 -5.33 -15.00
C ALA A 89 3.02 -4.96 -13.51
N ILE A 90 2.70 -3.72 -13.15
CA ILE A 90 2.75 -3.25 -11.76
C ILE A 90 1.71 -3.98 -10.91
N SER A 91 0.49 -4.15 -11.42
CA SER A 91 -0.55 -4.91 -10.73
C SER A 91 -0.14 -6.36 -10.49
N ALA A 92 0.46 -7.02 -11.48
CA ALA A 92 0.97 -8.39 -11.33
C ALA A 92 2.07 -8.47 -10.27
N ILE A 93 3.02 -7.53 -10.25
CA ILE A 93 4.06 -7.44 -9.21
C ILE A 93 3.43 -7.28 -7.82
N GLY A 94 2.45 -6.37 -7.69
CA GLY A 94 1.74 -6.12 -6.43
C GLY A 94 0.97 -7.35 -5.93
N LEU A 95 0.22 -8.01 -6.81
CA LEU A 95 -0.52 -9.24 -6.47
C LEU A 95 0.42 -10.38 -6.04
N VAL A 96 1.54 -10.55 -6.75
CA VAL A 96 2.55 -11.55 -6.40
C VAL A 96 3.18 -11.24 -5.04
N ALA A 97 3.52 -9.98 -4.77
CA ALA A 97 4.06 -9.57 -3.48
C ALA A 97 3.05 -9.78 -2.34
N LEU A 98 1.78 -9.41 -2.55
CA LEU A 98 0.69 -9.63 -1.60
C LEU A 98 0.49 -11.11 -1.32
N PHE A 99 0.46 -11.94 -2.36
CA PHE A 99 0.30 -13.39 -2.22
C PHE A 99 1.49 -14.03 -1.50
N ALA A 100 2.71 -13.59 -1.78
CA ALA A 100 3.91 -14.06 -1.10
C ALA A 100 3.86 -13.72 0.40
N GLU A 101 3.50 -12.49 0.75
CA GLU A 101 3.37 -12.03 2.14
C GLU A 101 2.20 -12.71 2.87
N TRP A 102 1.08 -12.95 2.18
CA TRP A 102 -0.06 -13.70 2.72
C TRP A 102 0.36 -15.13 3.10
N ARG A 103 1.18 -15.78 2.25
CA ARG A 103 1.60 -17.17 2.46
C ARG A 103 2.68 -17.32 3.53
N ASP A 104 3.64 -16.39 3.58
CA ASP A 104 4.77 -16.40 4.52
C ASP A 104 5.00 -14.99 5.11
N PRO A 105 4.22 -14.62 6.14
CA PRO A 105 4.28 -13.28 6.73
C PRO A 105 5.69 -12.88 7.18
N SER A 106 6.04 -11.63 6.94
CA SER A 106 7.30 -11.00 7.36
C SER A 106 7.44 -10.88 8.87
N LEU A 107 6.32 -10.68 9.58
CA LEU A 107 6.25 -10.59 11.03
C LEU A 107 5.25 -11.63 11.57
N PRO A 108 5.70 -12.55 12.43
CA PRO A 108 4.80 -13.43 13.18
C PRO A 108 3.79 -12.63 14.00
N ALA A 109 2.53 -13.09 14.06
CA ALA A 109 1.43 -12.39 14.74
C ALA A 109 1.65 -12.23 16.26
N ASP A 110 2.54 -13.00 16.86
CA ASP A 110 2.89 -12.99 18.28
C ASP A 110 4.06 -12.05 18.62
N ARG A 111 4.75 -11.49 17.61
CA ARG A 111 5.86 -10.56 17.84
C ARG A 111 5.39 -9.10 17.83
N PRO A 112 5.90 -8.26 18.75
CA PRO A 112 5.57 -6.85 18.76
C PRO A 112 6.08 -6.17 17.50
N VAL A 113 5.27 -5.26 16.95
CA VAL A 113 5.63 -4.44 15.78
C VAL A 113 6.90 -3.64 16.08
N PRO A 114 7.95 -3.70 15.23
CA PRO A 114 9.19 -2.98 15.49
C PRO A 114 8.97 -1.47 15.46
N ARG A 115 9.68 -0.72 16.31
CA ARG A 115 9.59 0.76 16.37
C ARG A 115 9.78 1.45 15.02
N ARG A 116 10.58 0.87 14.11
CA ARG A 116 10.80 1.41 12.76
C ARG A 116 9.55 1.32 11.88
N ALA A 117 8.69 0.32 12.09
CA ALA A 117 7.43 0.22 11.35
C ALA A 117 6.47 1.36 11.76
N TRP A 118 6.49 1.79 13.01
CA TRP A 118 5.73 2.97 13.44
C TRP A 118 6.12 4.25 12.70
N LEU A 119 7.39 4.43 12.38
CA LEU A 119 7.84 5.57 11.58
C LEU A 119 7.22 5.54 10.17
N TRP A 120 7.24 4.37 9.52
CA TRP A 120 6.65 4.20 8.19
C TRP A 120 5.13 4.35 8.21
N SER A 121 4.46 3.78 9.22
CA SER A 121 3.01 3.97 9.41
C SER A 121 2.67 5.43 9.65
N ALA A 122 3.45 6.15 10.47
CA ALA A 122 3.25 7.58 10.70
C ALA A 122 3.41 8.38 9.40
N VAL A 123 4.46 8.13 8.61
CA VAL A 123 4.66 8.79 7.31
C VAL A 123 3.49 8.52 6.36
N ALA A 124 3.06 7.26 6.23
CA ALA A 124 1.95 6.87 5.37
C ALA A 124 0.62 7.49 5.82
N LEU A 125 0.32 7.47 7.12
CA LEU A 125 -0.88 8.06 7.69
C LEU A 125 -0.87 9.60 7.59
N SER A 126 0.29 10.25 7.77
CA SER A 126 0.42 11.68 7.55
C SER A 126 0.18 12.05 6.09
N TRP A 127 0.70 11.26 5.15
CA TRP A 127 0.45 11.46 3.72
C TRP A 127 -1.04 11.29 3.38
N CYS A 128 -1.66 10.22 3.88
CA CYS A 128 -3.09 9.97 3.69
C CYS A 128 -3.96 11.06 4.35
N GLY A 129 -3.56 11.53 5.53
CA GLY A 129 -4.23 12.60 6.25
C GLY A 129 -4.14 13.94 5.53
N TRP A 130 -2.99 14.25 4.92
CA TRP A 130 -2.83 15.42 4.07
C TRP A 130 -3.78 15.37 2.88
N GLU A 131 -3.76 14.27 2.12
CA GLU A 131 -4.65 14.05 0.97
C GLU A 131 -6.12 14.24 1.34
N LEU A 132 -6.56 13.60 2.43
CA LEU A 132 -7.94 13.69 2.90
C LEU A 132 -8.30 15.11 3.34
N LEU A 133 -7.40 15.80 4.05
CA LEU A 133 -7.66 17.14 4.57
C LEU A 133 -7.72 18.18 3.44
N SER A 134 -6.75 18.14 2.53
CA SER A 134 -6.74 18.98 1.31
C SER A 134 -8.03 18.79 0.52
N PHE A 135 -8.45 17.53 0.31
CA PHE A 135 -9.70 17.22 -0.37
C PHE A 135 -10.93 17.80 0.33
N VAL A 136 -11.04 17.67 1.66
CA VAL A 136 -12.16 18.23 2.42
C VAL A 136 -12.21 19.75 2.28
N TYR A 137 -11.06 20.43 2.31
CA TYR A 137 -10.99 21.88 2.11
C TYR A 137 -11.37 22.30 0.69
N GLU A 138 -10.90 21.57 -0.32
CA GLU A 138 -11.22 21.83 -1.72
C GLU A 138 -12.74 21.70 -1.99
N GLN A 139 -13.36 20.63 -1.48
CA GLN A 139 -14.81 20.43 -1.59
C GLN A 139 -15.59 21.48 -0.82
N ALA A 140 -15.16 21.85 0.40
CA ALA A 140 -15.79 22.92 1.17
C ALA A 140 -15.70 24.29 0.47
N ALA A 141 -14.65 24.52 -0.32
CA ALA A 141 -14.47 25.70 -1.15
C ALA A 141 -15.18 25.64 -2.51
N GLY A 142 -16.03 24.63 -2.74
CA GLY A 142 -16.82 24.49 -3.97
C GLY A 142 -16.09 23.79 -5.13
N GLY A 143 -15.01 23.05 -4.85
CA GLY A 143 -14.31 22.21 -5.84
C GLY A 143 -13.53 22.97 -6.91
N LEU A 144 -13.31 24.28 -6.73
CA LEU A 144 -12.63 25.17 -7.68
C LEU A 144 -11.43 25.90 -7.08
N SER A 145 -11.09 25.63 -5.82
CA SER A 145 -10.06 26.37 -5.11
C SER A 145 -8.77 25.55 -4.97
N GLU A 146 -7.75 25.90 -5.74
CA GLU A 146 -6.39 25.34 -5.61
C GLU A 146 -5.62 25.87 -4.39
N THR A 147 -6.31 26.44 -3.42
CA THR A 147 -5.69 27.01 -2.21
C THR A 147 -5.16 25.92 -1.26
N HIS A 148 -5.64 24.69 -1.42
CA HIS A 148 -5.27 23.54 -0.58
C HIS A 148 -4.94 22.32 -1.46
N PRO A 149 -3.85 22.35 -2.25
CA PRO A 149 -3.55 21.29 -3.21
C PRO A 149 -3.28 19.96 -2.49
N THR A 150 -3.74 18.87 -3.10
CA THR A 150 -3.37 17.54 -2.65
C THR A 150 -1.89 17.27 -2.94
N MET A 151 -1.27 16.30 -2.25
CA MET A 151 0.11 15.93 -2.59
C MET A 151 0.18 15.38 -4.02
N SER A 152 -0.87 14.69 -4.45
CA SER A 152 -1.02 14.19 -5.81
C SER A 152 -0.97 15.33 -6.84
N ASP A 153 -1.66 16.45 -6.59
CA ASP A 153 -1.62 17.63 -7.48
C ASP A 153 -0.22 18.26 -7.53
N LEU A 154 0.51 18.24 -6.42
CA LEU A 154 1.89 18.74 -6.38
C LEU A 154 2.87 17.82 -7.12
N VAL A 155 2.64 16.50 -7.09
CA VAL A 155 3.51 15.50 -7.69
C VAL A 155 3.21 15.31 -9.19
N ASP A 156 1.96 15.46 -9.61
CA ASP A 156 1.53 15.19 -10.99
C ASP A 156 2.34 15.96 -12.06
N PRO A 157 2.65 17.27 -11.89
CA PRO A 157 3.48 18.02 -12.84
C PRO A 157 4.89 17.42 -12.98
N LEU A 158 5.47 16.88 -11.90
CA LEU A 158 6.78 16.22 -11.95
C LEU A 158 6.72 14.93 -12.77
N LEU A 159 5.58 14.24 -12.74
CA LEU A 159 5.33 13.00 -13.47
C LEU A 159 4.98 13.23 -14.94
N THR A 160 5.01 14.45 -15.47
CA THR A 160 4.84 14.69 -16.92
C THR A 160 5.98 14.11 -17.76
N SER A 161 7.19 14.03 -17.19
CA SER A 161 8.37 13.46 -17.85
C SER A 161 8.46 11.95 -17.64
N ARG A 162 8.54 11.18 -18.74
CA ARG A 162 8.72 9.72 -18.70
C ARG A 162 9.96 9.27 -17.92
N TRP A 163 11.01 10.09 -17.95
CA TRP A 163 12.23 9.83 -17.17
C TRP A 163 11.95 9.89 -15.67
N VAL A 164 11.20 10.90 -15.23
CA VAL A 164 10.83 11.07 -13.83
C VAL A 164 9.88 9.96 -13.41
N GLN A 165 8.89 9.60 -14.23
CA GLN A 165 8.00 8.46 -13.98
C GLN A 165 8.79 7.15 -13.79
N ALA A 166 9.72 6.87 -14.70
CA ALA A 166 10.54 5.66 -14.65
C ALA A 166 11.42 5.62 -13.39
N LEU A 167 12.07 6.73 -13.05
CA LEU A 167 12.87 6.83 -11.83
C LEU A 167 12.03 6.67 -10.57
N ALA A 168 10.87 7.32 -10.51
CA ALA A 168 9.96 7.23 -9.36
C ALA A 168 9.46 5.79 -9.15
N ILE A 169 8.96 5.13 -10.20
CA ILE A 169 8.46 3.76 -10.12
C ILE A 169 9.59 2.77 -9.81
N THR A 170 10.76 2.94 -10.44
CA THR A 170 11.92 2.09 -10.16
C THR A 170 12.37 2.23 -8.70
N GLY A 171 12.47 3.46 -8.20
CA GLY A 171 12.83 3.76 -6.82
C GLY A 171 11.83 3.16 -5.82
N TRP A 172 10.53 3.31 -6.11
CA TRP A 172 9.45 2.74 -5.30
C TRP A 172 9.53 1.21 -5.23
N LEU A 173 9.64 0.54 -6.38
CA LEU A 173 9.75 -0.92 -6.45
C LEU A 173 11.06 -1.42 -5.82
N ALA A 174 12.16 -0.69 -5.97
CA ALA A 174 13.43 -1.00 -5.33
C ALA A 174 13.32 -0.93 -3.80
N ALA A 175 12.66 0.09 -3.26
CA ALA A 175 12.40 0.24 -1.83
C ALA A 175 11.56 -0.94 -1.29
N GLY A 176 10.46 -1.27 -1.98
CA GLY A 176 9.62 -2.43 -1.62
C GLY A 176 10.41 -3.75 -1.65
N LEU A 177 11.22 -3.97 -2.68
CA LEU A 177 12.08 -5.15 -2.78
C LEU A 177 13.12 -5.20 -1.65
N ALA A 178 13.72 -4.06 -1.30
CA ALA A 178 14.66 -3.97 -0.19
C ALA A 178 13.99 -4.32 1.15
N MET A 179 12.74 -3.85 1.38
CA MET A 179 11.96 -4.19 2.56
C MET A 179 11.65 -5.69 2.64
N LEU A 180 11.19 -6.30 1.54
CA LEU A 180 10.93 -7.75 1.49
C LEU A 180 12.19 -8.58 1.75
N ARG A 181 13.33 -8.17 1.20
CA ARG A 181 14.63 -8.82 1.45
C ARG A 181 15.07 -8.67 2.90
N ALA A 182 14.91 -7.48 3.48
CA ALA A 182 15.25 -7.22 4.89
C ALA A 182 14.40 -8.09 5.82
N ALA A 183 13.10 -8.20 5.56
CA ALA A 183 12.21 -9.10 6.30
C ALA A 183 12.66 -10.58 6.19
N ALA A 184 12.93 -11.05 4.97
CA ALA A 184 13.39 -12.42 4.76
C ALA A 184 14.73 -12.74 5.45
N LEU A 185 15.63 -11.75 5.56
CA LEU A 185 16.88 -11.87 6.31
C LEU A 185 16.64 -11.94 7.82
N ALA A 186 15.79 -11.07 8.36
CA ALA A 186 15.44 -11.05 9.78
C ALA A 186 14.78 -12.35 10.27
N ARG A 187 14.14 -13.12 9.38
CA ARG A 187 13.60 -14.45 9.71
C ARG A 187 14.67 -15.53 9.91
N ARG A 188 15.86 -15.36 9.35
CA ARG A 188 16.95 -16.36 9.40
C ARG A 188 17.91 -16.16 10.57
N SER A 189 17.83 -15.01 11.25
CA SER A 189 18.62 -14.65 12.44
C SER A 189 17.85 -14.94 13.72
#